data_AF-A0A179BTI7-F1
#
_entry.id   AF-A0A179BTI7-F1
#
_cell.length_a   1.000
_cell.length_b   1.000
_cell.length_c   1.000
_cell.angle_alpha   90.00
_cell.angle_beta   90.00
_cell.angle_gamma   90.00
#
_symmetry.space_group_name_H-M   'P 1'
#
loop_
_entity.id
_entity.type
_entity.pdbx_description
1 polymer ?
#
loop_
_entity_poly.entity_id
_entity_poly.type
_entity_poly.pdbx_seq_one_letter_code
_entity_poly.pdbx_strand_id
1 'polypeptide(L)'
;MSLRAHLGGLLPDYMVPSAFVRLEALPLTMNGKLDRKALPVPDDDAYARQAYEAPQGEIETLLAGIWAELLGVERVGRHDNFFELGGHSLLAVRLLVRLTEALAVELPLAILFAKPTLAELAREGPVANFSA
;
A
#
# COMPACT_ATOMS: atom_id res chain seq x y z
N MET A 1 9.29 0.56 -20.99
CA MET A 1 8.14 0.35 -20.10
C MET A 1 8.54 -0.71 -19.09
N SER A 2 8.39 -0.47 -17.78
CA SER A 2 8.75 -1.46 -16.76
C SER A 2 7.69 -2.57 -16.66
N LEU A 3 8.05 -3.74 -16.13
CA LEU A 3 7.12 -4.85 -15.90
C LEU A 3 5.93 -4.43 -15.03
N ARG A 4 6.21 -3.63 -14.00
CA ARG A 4 5.19 -3.02 -13.14
C ARG A 4 4.19 -2.17 -13.93
N ALA A 5 4.68 -1.24 -14.76
CA ALA A 5 3.81 -0.36 -15.54
C ALA A 5 2.93 -1.17 -16.53
N HIS A 6 3.46 -2.27 -17.06
CA HIS A 6 2.67 -3.18 -17.89
C HIS A 6 1.56 -3.88 -17.08
N LEU A 7 1.89 -4.42 -15.90
CA LEU A 7 0.93 -5.09 -15.04
C LEU A 7 -0.14 -4.15 -14.48
N GLY A 8 0.19 -2.90 -14.16
CA GLY A 8 -0.79 -1.89 -13.73
C GLY A 8 -1.82 -1.51 -14.80
N GLY A 9 -1.54 -1.79 -16.08
CA GLY A 9 -2.52 -1.65 -17.15
C GLY A 9 -3.48 -2.85 -17.30
N LEU A 10 -3.19 -3.96 -16.61
CA LEU A 10 -3.92 -5.24 -16.74
C LEU A 10 -4.58 -5.69 -15.44
N LEU A 11 -4.02 -5.31 -14.29
CA LEU A 11 -4.40 -5.75 -12.97
C LEU A 11 -4.87 -4.55 -12.14
N PRO A 12 -5.85 -4.73 -11.24
CA PRO A 12 -6.09 -3.78 -10.16
C PRO A 12 -4.82 -3.55 -9.33
N ASP A 13 -4.64 -2.35 -8.78
CA ASP A 13 -3.42 -1.96 -8.05
C ASP A 13 -3.03 -2.95 -6.94
N TYR A 14 -4.01 -3.46 -6.19
CA TYR A 14 -3.80 -4.42 -5.10
C TYR A 14 -3.35 -5.82 -5.56
N MET A 15 -3.38 -6.11 -6.87
CA MET A 15 -2.86 -7.34 -7.47
C MET A 15 -1.48 -7.14 -8.10
N VAL A 16 -0.99 -5.91 -8.22
CA VAL A 16 0.34 -5.61 -8.75
C VAL A 16 1.38 -5.93 -7.66
N PRO A 17 2.38 -6.79 -7.91
CA PRO A 17 3.42 -7.10 -6.93
C PRO A 17 4.17 -5.86 -6.45
N SER A 18 4.39 -5.76 -5.14
CA SER A 18 5.16 -4.67 -4.53
C SER A 18 6.67 -4.79 -4.78
N ALA A 19 7.16 -6.00 -5.06
CA ALA A 19 8.56 -6.26 -5.38
C ALA A 19 8.72 -7.20 -6.59
N PHE A 20 9.76 -6.97 -7.38
CA PHE A 20 10.13 -7.81 -8.52
C PHE A 20 11.60 -8.23 -8.38
N VAL A 21 11.84 -9.54 -8.16
CA VAL A 21 13.18 -10.09 -8.06
C VAL A 21 13.53 -10.84 -9.34
N ARG A 22 14.59 -10.42 -10.02
CA ARG A 22 15.09 -11.14 -11.20
C ARG A 22 15.92 -12.35 -10.74
N LEU A 23 15.59 -13.52 -11.28
CA LEU A 23 16.33 -14.76 -11.07
C LEU A 23 16.82 -15.27 -12.41
N GLU A 24 18.04 -15.80 -12.45
CA GLU A 24 18.55 -16.51 -13.64
C GLU A 24 17.86 -17.87 -13.82
N ALA A 25 17.48 -18.52 -12.72
CA ALA A 25 16.69 -19.75 -12.73
C ALA A 25 15.80 -19.84 -11.48
N LEU A 26 14.64 -20.51 -11.60
CA LEU A 26 13.78 -20.81 -10.46
C LEU A 26 14.42 -21.89 -9.58
N PRO A 27 14.46 -21.72 -8.24
CA PRO A 27 14.94 -22.77 -7.36
C PRO A 27 13.98 -23.95 -7.37
N LEU A 28 14.48 -25.15 -7.63
CA LEU A 28 13.66 -26.36 -7.70
C LEU A 28 14.06 -27.35 -6.59
N THR A 29 13.06 -28.01 -6.03
CA THR A 29 13.23 -29.21 -5.20
C THR A 29 13.82 -30.36 -6.02
N MET A 30 14.30 -31.42 -5.35
CA MET A 30 14.79 -32.64 -6.01
C MET A 30 13.79 -33.27 -6.99
N ASN A 31 12.48 -33.06 -6.77
CA ASN A 31 11.42 -33.56 -7.64
C ASN A 31 11.04 -32.56 -8.75
N GLY A 32 11.83 -31.52 -8.99
CA GLY A 32 11.62 -30.53 -10.06
C GLY A 32 10.50 -29.52 -9.81
N LYS A 33 9.86 -29.53 -8.63
CA LYS A 33 8.86 -28.50 -8.24
C LYS A 33 9.55 -27.25 -7.70
N LEU A 34 8.92 -26.08 -7.83
CA LEU A 34 9.40 -24.83 -7.23
C LEU A 34 9.63 -24.99 -5.71
N ASP A 35 10.86 -24.71 -5.28
CA ASP A 35 11.18 -24.57 -3.86
C ASP A 35 10.94 -23.13 -3.41
N ARG A 36 9.75 -22.89 -2.87
CA ARG A 36 9.33 -21.55 -2.41
C ARG A 36 10.15 -21.05 -1.22
N LYS A 37 10.77 -21.94 -0.44
CA LYS A 37 11.58 -21.55 0.73
C LYS A 37 12.97 -21.08 0.32
N ALA A 38 13.43 -21.51 -0.85
CA ALA A 38 14.69 -21.11 -1.44
C ALA A 38 14.58 -19.85 -2.31
N LEU A 39 13.39 -19.25 -2.43
CA LEU A 39 13.25 -17.94 -3.09
C LEU A 39 13.95 -16.88 -2.23
N PRO A 40 14.79 -16.02 -2.83
CA PRO A 40 15.43 -14.95 -2.08
C PRO A 40 14.39 -13.93 -1.60
N VAL A 41 14.70 -13.32 -0.47
CA VAL A 41 13.95 -12.15 0.01
C VAL A 41 14.28 -10.98 -0.94
N PRO A 42 13.30 -10.17 -1.35
CA PRO A 42 13.58 -9.01 -2.20
C PRO A 42 14.48 -8.00 -1.48
N ASP A 43 15.52 -7.54 -2.19
CA ASP A 43 16.36 -6.42 -1.76
C ASP A 43 15.62 -5.08 -1.95
N ASP A 44 16.14 -3.99 -1.38
CA ASP A 44 15.46 -2.68 -1.38
C ASP A 44 15.18 -2.13 -2.79
N ASP A 45 16.03 -2.43 -3.76
CA ASP A 45 15.90 -2.05 -5.18
C ASP A 45 14.83 -2.86 -5.94
N ALA A 46 14.47 -4.05 -5.42
CA ALA A 46 13.39 -4.86 -5.97
C ALA A 46 12.01 -4.24 -5.70
N TYR A 47 11.90 -3.42 -4.65
CA TYR A 47 10.70 -2.64 -4.36
C TYR A 47 10.67 -1.39 -5.23
N ALA A 48 9.54 -1.13 -5.88
CA ALA A 48 9.35 0.17 -6.53
C ALA A 48 8.93 1.20 -5.49
N ARG A 49 9.85 1.60 -4.61
CA ARG A 49 9.60 2.69 -3.67
C ARG A 49 9.71 3.99 -4.46
N GLN A 50 8.64 4.77 -4.53
CA GLN A 50 8.78 6.18 -4.89
C GLN A 50 9.73 6.84 -3.89
N ALA A 51 10.48 7.85 -4.35
CA ALA A 51 11.33 8.63 -3.45
C ALA A 51 10.47 9.17 -2.31
N TYR A 52 10.95 9.04 -1.07
CA TYR A 52 10.23 9.52 0.09
C TYR A 52 9.95 11.01 -0.04
N GLU A 53 8.67 11.37 0.09
CA GLU A 53 8.22 12.73 0.27
C GLU A 53 7.33 12.77 1.51
N ALA A 54 7.58 13.73 2.40
CA ALA A 54 6.89 13.81 3.68
C ALA A 54 5.38 14.10 3.51
N PRO A 55 4.52 13.56 4.40
CA PRO A 55 3.12 13.96 4.50
C PRO A 55 2.97 15.48 4.64
N GLN A 56 1.96 16.05 3.97
CA GLN A 56 1.68 17.48 3.95
C GLN A 56 0.34 17.80 4.62
N GLY A 57 0.36 18.75 5.57
CA GLY A 57 -0.83 19.15 6.31
C GLY A 57 -1.26 18.14 7.38
N GLU A 58 -2.30 18.49 8.11
CA GLU A 58 -2.75 17.74 9.29
C GLU A 58 -3.32 16.36 8.94
N ILE A 59 -4.09 16.27 7.85
CA ILE A 59 -4.77 15.04 7.43
C ILE A 59 -3.75 13.99 6.96
N GLU A 60 -2.83 14.34 6.04
CA GLU A 60 -1.80 13.39 5.59
C GLU A 60 -0.93 12.95 6.78
N THR A 61 -0.57 13.85 7.69
CA THR A 61 0.27 13.54 8.86
C THR A 61 -0.42 12.56 9.81
N LEU A 62 -1.69 12.81 10.15
CA LEU A 62 -2.47 11.90 10.99
C LEU A 62 -2.63 10.53 10.33
N LEU A 63 -2.98 10.51 9.05
CA LEU A 63 -3.17 9.27 8.30
C LEU A 63 -1.87 8.47 8.22
N ALA A 64 -0.74 9.13 7.98
CA ALA A 64 0.59 8.51 7.95
C ALA A 64 0.94 7.86 9.29
N GLY A 65 0.61 8.50 10.41
CA GLY A 65 0.80 7.93 11.75
C GLY A 65 -0.02 6.65 11.95
N ILE A 66 -1.31 6.68 11.60
CA ILE A 66 -2.19 5.51 11.70
C ILE A 66 -1.68 4.36 10.80
N TRP A 67 -1.20 4.68 9.60
CA TRP A 67 -0.64 3.69 8.67
C TRP A 67 0.65 3.08 9.19
N ALA A 68 1.58 3.90 9.68
CA ALA A 68 2.85 3.45 10.24
C ALA A 68 2.62 2.43 11.37
N GLU A 69 1.70 2.72 12.27
CA GLU A 69 1.32 1.81 13.36
C GLU A 69 0.65 0.52 12.88
N LEU A 70 -0.27 0.60 11.92
CA LEU A 70 -1.00 -0.57 11.41
C LEU A 70 -0.12 -1.51 10.58
N LEU A 71 0.79 -0.94 9.80
CA LEU A 71 1.65 -1.66 8.86
C LEU A 71 2.98 -2.07 9.51
N GLY A 72 3.32 -1.51 10.67
CA GLY A 72 4.58 -1.78 11.37
C GLY A 72 5.80 -1.22 10.65
N VAL A 73 5.66 -0.07 9.98
CA VAL A 73 6.73 0.61 9.24
C VAL A 73 7.19 1.87 9.96
N GLU A 74 8.46 2.25 9.83
CA GLU A 74 9.04 3.41 10.53
C GLU A 74 8.42 4.74 10.09
N ARG A 75 8.18 4.89 8.78
CA ARG A 75 7.62 6.11 8.19
C ARG A 75 6.81 5.79 6.94
N VAL A 76 5.81 6.62 6.68
CA VAL A 76 4.97 6.57 5.48
C VAL A 76 5.12 7.91 4.75
N GLY A 77 5.52 7.85 3.49
CA GLY A 77 5.56 8.98 2.57
C GLY A 77 4.20 9.23 1.94
N ARG A 78 4.00 10.46 1.45
CA ARG A 78 2.71 10.88 0.88
C ARG A 78 2.30 10.14 -0.40
N HIS A 79 3.28 9.58 -1.11
CA HIS A 79 3.07 8.81 -2.32
C HIS A 79 3.08 7.30 -2.09
N ASP A 80 3.27 6.86 -0.84
CA ASP A 80 3.27 5.44 -0.53
C ASP A 80 1.87 4.86 -0.71
N ASN A 81 1.84 3.67 -1.29
CA ASN A 81 0.63 2.89 -1.50
C ASN A 81 0.41 1.92 -0.33
N PHE A 82 -0.79 1.92 0.25
CA PHE A 82 -1.15 1.10 1.40
C PHE A 82 -0.84 -0.39 1.20
N PHE A 83 -1.18 -0.91 0.02
CA PHE A 83 -1.02 -2.33 -0.32
C PHE A 83 0.44 -2.68 -0.63
N GLU A 84 1.19 -1.74 -1.19
CA GLU A 84 2.62 -1.93 -1.44
C GLU A 84 3.44 -1.99 -0.15
N LEU A 85 3.00 -1.28 0.89
CA LEU A 85 3.56 -1.35 2.23
C LEU A 85 3.14 -2.60 3.02
N GLY A 86 2.43 -3.56 2.40
CA GLY A 86 1.98 -4.80 3.03
C GLY A 86 0.55 -4.76 3.58
N GLY A 87 -0.19 -3.69 3.29
CA GLY A 87 -1.61 -3.57 3.62
C GLY A 87 -2.47 -4.63 2.91
N HIS A 88 -3.53 -5.05 3.57
CA HIS A 88 -4.52 -6.00 3.04
C HIS A 88 -5.90 -5.71 3.63
N SER A 89 -6.96 -6.41 3.16
CA SER A 89 -8.36 -6.07 3.48
C SER A 89 -8.65 -5.98 4.98
N LEU A 90 -8.09 -6.86 5.81
CA LEU A 90 -8.27 -6.77 7.27
C LEU A 90 -7.61 -5.53 7.88
N LEU A 91 -6.40 -5.16 7.44
CA LEU A 91 -5.74 -3.92 7.88
C LEU A 91 -6.49 -2.70 7.37
N ALA A 92 -7.03 -2.75 6.16
CA ALA A 92 -7.88 -1.70 5.60
C ALA A 92 -9.16 -1.49 6.42
N VAL A 93 -9.84 -2.56 6.83
CA VAL A 93 -11.01 -2.44 7.73
C VAL A 93 -10.62 -1.83 9.07
N ARG A 94 -9.48 -2.23 9.65
CA ARG A 94 -8.98 -1.62 10.90
C ARG A 94 -8.62 -0.15 10.74
N LEU A 95 -8.04 0.23 9.61
CA LEU A 95 -7.78 1.62 9.25
C LEU A 95 -9.08 2.44 9.24
N LEU A 96 -10.13 1.95 8.58
CA LEU A 96 -11.42 2.65 8.50
C LEU A 96 -12.02 2.87 9.89
N VAL A 97 -12.03 1.84 10.74
CA VAL A 97 -12.54 1.96 12.12
C VAL A 97 -11.79 3.04 12.89
N ARG A 98 -10.45 3.06 12.81
CA ARG A 98 -9.62 4.09 13.47
C ARG A 98 -9.87 5.50 12.92
N LEU A 99 -10.09 5.63 11.61
CA LEU A 99 -10.41 6.92 11.00
C LEU A 99 -11.78 7.43 11.45
N THR A 100 -12.77 6.55 11.57
CA THR A 100 -14.08 6.90 12.12
C THR A 100 -13.98 7.34 13.58
N GLU A 101 -13.17 6.66 14.39
CA GLU A 101 -12.94 7.06 15.79
C GLU A 101 -12.17 8.39 15.93
N ALA A 102 -11.16 8.63 15.08
CA ALA A 102 -10.30 9.80 15.17
C ALA A 102 -10.87 11.06 14.52
N LEU A 103 -11.63 10.89 13.42
CA LEU A 103 -12.07 12.00 12.55
C LEU A 103 -13.59 12.09 12.39
N ALA A 104 -14.37 11.15 12.95
CA ALA A 104 -15.81 11.02 12.70
C ALA A 104 -16.16 10.93 11.20
N VAL A 105 -15.25 10.36 10.40
CA VAL A 105 -15.44 10.15 8.96
C VAL A 105 -15.73 8.68 8.70
N GLU A 106 -16.78 8.42 7.92
CA GLU A 106 -17.05 7.09 7.35
C GLU A 106 -16.60 7.07 5.89
N LEU A 107 -15.57 6.30 5.59
CA LEU A 107 -15.11 6.07 4.21
C LEU A 107 -15.50 4.65 3.77
N PRO A 108 -16.12 4.48 2.59
CA PRO A 108 -16.31 3.17 2.01
C PRO A 108 -14.95 2.50 1.76
N LEU A 109 -14.84 1.20 2.06
CA LEU A 109 -13.62 0.42 1.81
C LEU A 109 -13.16 0.51 0.35
N ALA A 110 -14.10 0.60 -0.59
CA ALA A 110 -13.82 0.76 -2.01
C ALA A 110 -12.94 1.98 -2.33
N ILE A 111 -13.02 3.06 -1.53
CA ILE A 111 -12.19 4.25 -1.74
C ILE A 111 -10.71 3.92 -1.56
N LEU A 112 -10.33 3.17 -0.52
CA LEU A 112 -8.93 2.79 -0.32
C LEU A 112 -8.39 1.95 -1.50
N PHE A 113 -9.22 1.10 -2.09
CA PHE A 113 -8.83 0.33 -3.27
C PHE A 113 -8.72 1.18 -4.54
N ALA A 114 -9.51 2.24 -4.66
CA ALA A 114 -9.49 3.16 -5.80
C ALA A 114 -8.45 4.28 -5.67
N LYS A 115 -8.06 4.61 -4.44
CA LYS A 115 -7.17 5.70 -4.02
C LYS A 115 -6.17 5.17 -2.99
N PRO A 116 -5.28 4.25 -3.39
CA PRO A 116 -4.46 3.51 -2.45
C PRO A 116 -3.25 4.29 -1.93
N THR A 117 -2.97 5.49 -2.46
CA THR A 117 -1.86 6.32 -1.99
C THR A 117 -2.29 7.25 -0.85
N LEU A 118 -1.37 7.54 0.09
CA LEU A 118 -1.66 8.37 1.26
C LEU A 118 -2.28 9.72 0.86
N ALA A 119 -1.65 10.45 -0.06
CA ALA A 119 -2.12 11.77 -0.51
C ALA A 119 -3.44 11.71 -1.28
N GLU A 120 -3.73 10.61 -1.98
CA GLU A 120 -5.04 10.45 -2.62
C GLU A 120 -6.13 10.19 -1.59
N LEU A 121 -5.91 9.27 -0.65
CA LEU A 121 -6.88 8.97 0.40
C LEU A 121 -7.15 10.19 1.30
N ALA A 122 -6.12 10.96 1.62
CA ALA A 122 -6.24 12.20 2.39
C ALA A 122 -7.11 13.27 1.71
N ARG A 123 -7.31 13.20 0.39
CA ARG A 123 -8.24 14.09 -0.33
C ARG A 123 -9.69 13.63 -0.26
N GLU A 124 -9.93 12.34 0.03
CA GLU A 124 -11.26 11.75 0.08
C GLU A 124 -11.95 11.96 1.44
N GLY A 125 -11.22 12.37 2.48
CA GLY A 125 -11.80 12.77 3.78
C GLY A 125 -11.17 14.07 4.31
N PRO A 126 -11.94 15.02 4.88
CA PRO A 126 -13.36 15.29 4.78
C PRO A 126 -13.64 16.39 3.73
N VAL A 127 -14.39 16.07 2.67
CA VAL A 127 -15.15 17.08 1.92
C VAL A 127 -16.60 17.04 2.42
N ALA A 128 -16.97 18.08 3.17
CA ALA A 128 -18.33 18.54 3.44
C ALA A 128 -19.34 17.53 4.06
N ASN A 129 -19.44 17.54 5.38
CA ASN A 129 -20.74 17.39 6.07
C ASN A 129 -20.96 18.59 7.00
N PHE A 130 -21.18 19.76 6.40
CA PHE A 130 -21.84 20.90 7.03
C PHE A 130 -22.94 21.38 6.09
N SER A 131 -24.07 20.68 6.09
CA SER A 131 -25.34 21.23 5.59
C SER A 131 -26.51 20.44 6.15
N ALA A 132 -26.97 20.84 7.33
CA ALA A 132 -28.36 21.11 7.73
C ALA A 132 -28.48 21.04 9.26
#